data_AF-A0A936HF44-F1
#
_entry.id   AF-A0A936HF44-F1
#
_cell.length_a   1.000
_cell.length_b   1.000
_cell.length_c   1.000
_cell.angle_alpha   90.00
_cell.angle_beta   90.00
_cell.angle_gamma   90.00
#
_symmetry.space_group_name_H-M   'P 1'
#
loop_
_entity.id
_entity.type
_entity.pdbx_description
1 polymer ?
#
loop_
_entity_poly.entity_id
_entity_poly.type
_entity_poly.pdbx_seq_one_letter_code
_entity_poly.pdbx_strand_id
1 'polypeptide(L)'
;MTFPSNSRIGPWIRPGLWRGFALLTAGALMLMTTPAFSLSIELNQVKYGQTFPLAGGKAGGVPKGYSGGGSLGGVMKNAEQVWETAITDKDRVLLNFGWGTLEYKVLGQTTVSGKKATLVFNNKRRDWFIDKTPFKNQEFGPLRTKRATIDGKTMNSARYNKALSGGPADDRFDLVTVARHEVGHGVGASFHLKAEIKNLDQALLVPSLPPGMRRDITTVDAWATADQAGHDSYHQYRVYATPLPASLPLAATAFGALGMIAARRRRKTAA
;
A
#
# COMPACT_ATOMS: atom_id res chain seq x y z
N MET A 1 -21.50 -70.93 9.29
CA MET A 1 -22.27 -71.55 10.40
C MET A 1 -21.22 -72.17 11.31
N THR A 2 -20.98 -71.78 12.55
CA THR A 2 -21.86 -71.32 13.64
C THR A 2 -20.98 -70.54 14.64
N PHE A 3 -21.45 -69.39 15.14
CA PHE A 3 -21.01 -68.78 16.40
C PHE A 3 -21.85 -69.39 17.54
N PRO A 4 -21.37 -69.48 18.81
CA PRO A 4 -21.58 -68.40 19.80
C PRO A 4 -20.46 -68.40 20.90
N SER A 5 -20.39 -67.61 21.98
CA SER A 5 -21.25 -66.64 22.67
C SER A 5 -20.39 -65.79 23.63
N ASN A 6 -20.77 -64.51 23.75
CA ASN A 6 -20.79 -63.66 24.96
C ASN A 6 -20.99 -64.45 26.28
N SER A 7 -20.67 -63.99 27.49
CA SER A 7 -20.58 -62.66 28.12
C SER A 7 -20.23 -62.95 29.59
N ARG A 8 -19.43 -62.11 30.26
CA ARG A 8 -19.38 -62.15 31.73
C ARG A 8 -18.94 -60.83 32.35
N ILE A 9 -19.69 -60.50 33.40
CA ILE A 9 -19.33 -59.73 34.60
C ILE A 9 -19.63 -58.23 34.54
N GLY A 10 -20.65 -57.84 35.33
CA GLY A 10 -20.95 -56.48 35.71
C GLY A 10 -20.09 -55.98 36.89
N PRO A 11 -20.72 -55.38 37.92
CA PRO A 11 -20.62 -53.95 38.16
C PRO A 11 -19.86 -53.64 39.44
N TRP A 12 -19.00 -52.61 39.47
CA TRP A 12 -18.52 -52.06 40.75
C TRP A 12 -18.25 -50.56 40.65
N ILE A 13 -19.19 -49.80 41.21
CA ILE A 13 -18.97 -48.45 41.72
C ILE A 13 -17.98 -48.55 42.88
N ARG A 14 -16.96 -47.68 42.89
CA ARG A 14 -16.32 -47.26 44.14
C ARG A 14 -16.15 -45.73 44.18
N PRO A 15 -16.48 -45.10 45.32
CA PRO A 15 -16.37 -43.67 45.55
C PRO A 15 -15.03 -43.27 46.20
N GLY A 16 -14.76 -41.97 46.19
CA GLY A 16 -13.67 -41.31 46.93
C GLY A 16 -12.47 -40.98 46.04
N LEU A 17 -11.74 -39.87 46.22
CA LEU A 17 -11.82 -38.76 47.16
C LEU A 17 -10.74 -37.79 46.64
N TRP A 18 -11.07 -36.50 46.51
CA TRP A 18 -10.20 -35.33 46.67
C TRP A 18 -8.73 -35.40 46.21
N ARG A 19 -8.35 -34.55 45.24
CA ARG A 19 -7.15 -33.68 45.30
C ARG A 19 -7.01 -32.82 44.04
N GLY A 20 -6.68 -31.55 44.25
CA GLY A 20 -5.87 -30.80 43.28
C GLY A 20 -6.63 -29.86 42.36
N PHE A 21 -6.92 -28.66 42.86
CA PHE A 21 -6.88 -27.44 42.06
C PHE A 21 -5.58 -27.43 41.24
N ALA A 22 -5.66 -27.71 39.94
CA ALA A 22 -4.63 -27.31 38.99
C ALA A 22 -5.26 -26.23 38.10
N LEU A 23 -5.21 -24.99 38.58
CA LEU A 23 -5.28 -23.83 37.72
C LEU A 23 -4.11 -23.96 36.73
N LEU A 24 -4.35 -24.55 35.57
CA LEU A 24 -3.51 -24.38 34.40
C LEU A 24 -3.72 -22.94 33.94
N THR A 25 -2.96 -22.02 34.53
CA THR A 25 -2.61 -20.75 33.91
C THR A 25 -1.81 -21.09 32.66
N ALA A 26 -2.53 -21.41 31.58
CA ALA A 26 -2.01 -21.27 30.23
C ALA A 26 -1.72 -19.79 30.02
N GLY A 27 -0.55 -19.35 30.50
CA GLY A 27 0.04 -18.09 30.15
C GLY A 27 0.28 -18.13 28.66
N ALA A 28 -0.70 -17.67 27.89
CA ALA A 28 -0.53 -17.35 26.50
C ALA A 28 0.59 -16.33 26.43
N LEU A 29 1.80 -16.80 26.16
CA LEU A 29 2.93 -15.99 25.77
C LEU A 29 2.52 -15.35 24.45
N MET A 30 1.83 -14.22 24.54
CA MET A 30 1.63 -13.34 23.39
C MET A 30 3.03 -12.89 23.01
N LEU A 31 3.62 -13.60 22.06
CA LEU A 31 4.73 -13.11 21.26
C LEU A 31 4.23 -11.79 20.68
N MET A 32 4.59 -10.69 21.36
CA MET A 32 4.47 -9.35 20.85
C MET A 32 5.40 -9.31 19.64
N THR A 33 4.88 -9.71 18.48
CA THR A 33 5.58 -9.51 17.22
C THR A 33 5.82 -8.02 17.15
N THR A 34 7.08 -7.62 17.32
CA THR A 34 7.49 -6.25 17.07
C THR A 34 6.98 -5.91 15.67
N PRO A 35 6.21 -4.82 15.49
CA PRO A 35 5.69 -4.48 14.18
C PRO A 35 6.88 -4.46 13.22
N ALA A 36 6.75 -5.22 12.13
CA ALA A 36 7.73 -5.22 11.06
C ALA A 36 8.00 -3.76 10.71
N PHE A 37 9.25 -3.34 10.89
CA PHE A 37 9.66 -2.00 10.52
C PHE A 37 9.41 -1.85 9.02
N SER A 38 8.82 -0.75 8.60
CA SER A 38 8.59 -0.41 7.19
C SER A 38 8.99 1.03 6.97
N LEU A 39 9.17 1.41 5.70
CA LEU A 39 9.31 2.80 5.31
C LEU A 39 8.09 3.58 5.84
N SER A 40 8.34 4.79 6.35
CA SER A 40 7.31 5.76 6.70
C SER A 40 7.46 7.02 5.85
N ILE A 41 6.39 7.37 5.15
CA ILE A 41 6.34 8.55 4.29
C ILE A 41 5.40 9.57 4.94
N GLU A 42 5.97 10.70 5.35
CA GLU A 42 5.20 11.83 5.85
C GLU A 42 4.86 12.78 4.71
N LEU A 43 3.57 12.98 4.47
CA LEU A 43 3.07 13.86 3.42
C LEU A 43 2.72 15.26 3.96
N ASN A 44 3.30 16.29 3.37
CA ASN A 44 2.98 17.69 3.65
C ASN A 44 2.53 18.44 2.38
N GLN A 45 1.27 18.81 2.30
CA GLN A 45 0.76 19.56 1.14
C GLN A 45 1.15 21.04 1.23
N VAL A 46 1.90 21.52 0.25
CA VAL A 46 2.19 22.94 0.03
C VAL A 46 0.95 23.59 -0.60
N LYS A 47 0.30 24.49 0.16
CA LYS A 47 -0.94 25.16 -0.22
C LYS A 47 -0.68 26.31 -1.19
N TYR A 48 -1.72 26.71 -1.92
CA TYR A 48 -1.69 27.88 -2.83
C TYR A 48 -1.00 29.09 -2.20
N GLY A 49 -0.05 29.69 -2.92
CA GLY A 49 0.71 30.87 -2.49
C GLY A 49 1.87 30.59 -1.53
N GLN A 50 2.00 29.38 -0.97
CA GLN A 50 3.15 28.99 -0.17
C GLN A 50 4.37 28.71 -1.06
N THR A 51 5.57 28.88 -0.50
CA THR A 51 6.82 28.55 -1.18
C THR A 51 7.13 27.06 -1.04
N PHE A 52 7.57 26.41 -2.11
CA PHE A 52 8.07 25.04 -2.04
C PHE A 52 9.43 24.98 -1.34
N PRO A 53 9.61 24.15 -0.28
CA PRO A 53 10.83 24.17 0.53
C PRO A 53 12.14 23.87 -0.21
N LEU A 54 12.14 22.94 -1.17
CA LEU A 54 13.36 22.57 -1.92
C LEU A 54 13.35 23.04 -3.38
N ALA A 55 12.18 23.05 -4.01
CA ALA A 55 12.05 23.44 -5.43
C ALA A 55 12.01 24.97 -5.64
N GLY A 56 11.78 25.75 -4.58
CA GLY A 56 11.52 27.19 -4.70
C GLY A 56 10.23 27.50 -5.47
N GLY A 57 10.02 28.77 -5.82
CA GLY A 57 8.77 29.20 -6.46
C GLY A 57 7.54 29.07 -5.56
N LYS A 58 6.37 29.43 -6.09
CA LYS A 58 5.09 29.43 -5.35
C LYS A 58 4.19 28.31 -5.82
N ALA A 59 3.55 27.63 -4.87
CA ALA A 59 2.48 26.68 -5.17
C ALA A 59 1.29 27.41 -5.80
N GLY A 60 0.82 26.87 -6.92
CA GLY A 60 -0.33 27.36 -7.66
C GLY A 60 -1.62 26.62 -7.30
N GLY A 61 -2.69 26.95 -8.04
CA GLY A 61 -4.00 26.32 -7.86
C GLY A 61 -4.05 24.96 -8.55
N VAL A 62 -5.12 24.21 -8.28
CA VAL A 62 -5.46 23.00 -9.05
C VAL A 62 -5.53 23.35 -10.54
N PRO A 63 -5.01 22.51 -11.46
CA PRO A 63 -5.10 22.74 -12.90
C PRO A 63 -6.55 22.96 -13.33
N LYS A 64 -6.76 23.78 -14.36
CA LYS A 64 -8.08 23.92 -15.00
C LYS A 64 -8.30 22.76 -15.99
N GLY A 65 -9.53 22.29 -16.14
CA GLY A 65 -9.89 21.30 -17.18
C GLY A 65 -9.59 19.84 -16.85
N TYR A 66 -9.22 19.52 -15.60
CA TYR A 66 -9.07 18.12 -15.17
C TYR A 66 -10.42 17.37 -15.12
N SER A 67 -10.36 16.04 -15.13
CA SER A 67 -11.51 15.13 -14.95
C SER A 67 -11.32 14.21 -13.74
N GLY A 68 -12.31 13.35 -13.45
CA GLY A 68 -12.24 12.32 -12.40
C GLY A 68 -12.72 12.75 -11.01
N GLY A 69 -12.66 14.06 -10.70
CA GLY A 69 -13.27 14.61 -9.49
C GLY A 69 -12.57 14.25 -8.16
N GLY A 70 -11.35 13.69 -8.23
CA GLY A 70 -10.51 13.43 -7.06
C GLY A 70 -9.75 14.66 -6.55
N SER A 71 -8.80 14.42 -5.65
CA SER A 71 -7.94 15.46 -5.08
C SER A 71 -6.47 15.04 -5.09
N LEU A 72 -5.56 16.02 -5.15
CA LEU A 72 -4.12 15.76 -5.07
C LEU A 72 -3.76 15.02 -3.77
N GLY A 73 -4.34 15.41 -2.63
CA GLY A 73 -4.11 14.73 -1.35
C GLY A 73 -4.54 13.26 -1.36
N GLY A 74 -5.70 12.93 -1.94
CA GLY A 74 -6.17 11.55 -2.06
C GLY A 74 -5.27 10.70 -2.97
N VAL A 75 -4.79 11.28 -4.06
CA VAL A 75 -3.82 10.64 -4.97
C VAL A 75 -2.47 10.43 -4.29
N MET A 76 -1.95 11.42 -3.56
CA MET A 76 -0.69 11.29 -2.85
C MET A 76 -0.75 10.25 -1.73
N LYS A 77 -1.88 10.16 -1.01
CA LYS A 77 -2.08 9.10 -0.01
C LYS A 77 -2.03 7.69 -0.62
N ASN A 78 -2.52 7.55 -1.85
CA ASN A 78 -2.36 6.30 -2.60
C ASN A 78 -0.90 6.00 -2.96
N ALA A 79 -0.16 7.00 -3.46
CA ALA A 79 1.26 6.83 -3.78
C ALA A 79 2.10 6.49 -2.53
N GLU A 80 1.85 7.16 -1.40
CA GLU A 80 2.44 6.87 -0.08
C GLU A 80 2.29 5.39 0.29
N GLN A 81 1.05 4.90 0.33
CA GLN A 81 0.77 3.52 0.76
C GLN A 81 1.39 2.47 -0.15
N VAL A 82 1.42 2.72 -1.47
CA VAL A 82 2.04 1.81 -2.44
C VAL A 82 3.53 1.66 -2.17
N TRP A 83 4.24 2.76 -1.90
CA TRP A 83 5.67 2.74 -1.62
C TRP A 83 6.03 2.24 -0.22
N GLU A 84 5.29 2.61 0.81
CA GLU A 84 5.47 2.04 2.17
C GLU A 84 5.24 0.53 2.20
N THR A 85 4.36 0.01 1.35
CA THR A 85 4.14 -1.44 1.21
C THR A 85 5.29 -2.12 0.47
N ALA A 86 5.92 -1.43 -0.48
CA ALA A 86 6.96 -1.99 -1.33
C ALA A 86 8.35 -1.98 -0.68
N ILE A 87 8.64 -1.03 0.22
CA ILE A 87 9.93 -0.87 0.90
C ILE A 87 9.79 -1.24 2.37
N THR A 88 10.47 -2.31 2.77
CA THR A 88 10.40 -2.83 4.13
C THR A 88 11.49 -2.31 5.05
N ASP A 89 12.41 -1.48 4.56
CA ASP A 89 13.48 -0.95 5.40
C ASP A 89 12.94 0.11 6.36
N LYS A 90 13.49 0.12 7.57
CA LYS A 90 13.13 1.10 8.58
C LYS A 90 13.70 2.47 8.21
N ASP A 91 12.85 3.33 7.66
CA ASP A 91 13.26 4.67 7.31
C ASP A 91 12.08 5.64 7.40
N ARG A 92 12.38 6.95 7.40
CA ARG A 92 11.37 8.00 7.34
C ARG A 92 11.76 9.04 6.32
N VAL A 93 10.84 9.33 5.40
CA VAL A 93 11.00 10.36 4.37
C VAL A 93 9.88 11.39 4.50
N LEU A 94 10.24 12.67 4.45
CA LEU A 94 9.28 13.79 4.41
C LEU A 94 9.10 14.27 2.96
N LEU A 95 7.88 14.17 2.44
CA LEU A 95 7.52 14.62 1.11
C LEU A 95 6.64 15.86 1.17
N ASN A 96 7.16 16.98 0.67
CA ASN A 96 6.36 18.17 0.43
C ASN A 96 5.78 18.07 -0.97
N PHE A 97 4.48 18.34 -1.17
CA PHE A 97 3.87 18.21 -2.49
C PHE A 97 2.86 19.31 -2.78
N GLY A 98 2.71 19.66 -4.05
CA GLY A 98 1.72 20.65 -4.44
C GLY A 98 1.64 20.88 -5.93
N TRP A 99 0.67 21.71 -6.31
CA TRP A 99 0.55 22.20 -7.68
C TRP A 99 1.54 23.33 -7.92
N GLY A 100 2.24 23.32 -9.04
CA GLY A 100 3.17 24.39 -9.41
C GLY A 100 3.26 24.55 -10.91
N THR A 101 3.83 25.68 -11.34
CA THR A 101 4.09 25.94 -12.74
C THR A 101 5.37 25.27 -13.17
N LEU A 102 5.25 24.29 -14.08
CA LEU A 102 6.36 23.64 -14.75
C LEU A 102 6.31 23.92 -16.26
N GLU A 103 7.35 23.55 -16.99
CA GLU A 103 7.29 23.51 -18.45
C GLU A 103 6.15 22.61 -18.91
N TYR A 104 5.46 22.97 -20.01
CA TYR A 104 4.22 22.31 -20.42
C TYR A 104 4.35 20.79 -20.58
N LYS A 105 5.49 20.30 -21.10
CA LYS A 105 5.75 18.87 -21.33
C LYS A 105 6.08 18.09 -20.06
N VAL A 106 6.43 18.76 -18.97
CA VAL A 106 6.76 18.13 -17.69
C VAL A 106 5.46 17.87 -16.92
N LEU A 107 5.22 16.63 -16.50
CA LEU A 107 4.03 16.24 -15.75
C LEU A 107 4.22 16.49 -14.24
N GLY A 108 5.35 16.03 -13.72
CA GLY A 108 5.78 16.20 -12.34
C GLY A 108 7.29 16.46 -12.30
N GLN A 109 7.75 16.97 -11.17
CA GLN A 109 9.16 17.14 -10.88
C GLN A 109 9.40 16.89 -9.40
N THR A 110 10.47 16.15 -9.11
CA THR A 110 10.93 15.89 -7.74
C THR A 110 12.29 16.53 -7.51
N THR A 111 12.44 17.22 -6.37
CA THR A 111 13.72 17.73 -5.85
C THR A 111 14.00 17.07 -4.51
N VAL A 112 15.15 16.41 -4.37
CA VAL A 112 15.52 15.62 -3.19
C VAL A 112 16.67 16.28 -2.43
N SER A 113 16.63 16.25 -1.10
CA SER A 113 17.72 16.63 -0.20
C SER A 113 17.71 15.74 1.04
N GLY A 114 18.58 14.74 1.08
CA GLY A 114 18.59 13.71 2.13
C GLY A 114 17.26 12.97 2.21
N LYS A 115 16.68 12.89 3.41
CA LYS A 115 15.36 12.26 3.66
C LYS A 115 14.18 13.20 3.46
N LYS A 116 14.36 14.27 2.67
CA LYS A 116 13.31 15.23 2.33
C LYS A 116 13.21 15.35 0.83
N ALA A 117 11.99 15.42 0.31
CA ALA A 117 11.76 15.76 -1.08
C ALA A 117 10.64 16.79 -1.25
N THR A 118 10.64 17.46 -2.39
CA THR A 118 9.58 18.35 -2.86
C THR A 118 9.11 17.90 -4.23
N LEU A 119 7.82 17.60 -4.34
CA LEU A 119 7.14 17.10 -5.52
C LEU A 119 6.22 18.20 -6.06
N VAL A 120 6.48 18.63 -7.28
CA VAL A 120 5.69 19.67 -7.96
C VAL A 120 4.93 19.03 -9.11
N PHE A 121 3.60 19.18 -9.12
CA PHE A 121 2.75 18.70 -10.22
C PHE A 121 2.34 19.85 -11.11
N ASN A 122 2.40 19.66 -12.43
CA ASN A 122 2.22 20.74 -13.37
C ASN A 122 0.77 21.22 -13.45
N ASN A 123 0.53 22.46 -12.99
CA ASN A 123 -0.80 23.06 -12.97
C ASN A 123 -1.19 23.81 -14.26
N LYS A 124 -0.27 23.95 -15.22
CA LYS A 124 -0.57 24.55 -16.54
C LYS A 124 -1.27 23.58 -17.49
N ARG A 125 -1.19 22.28 -17.21
CA ARG A 125 -1.83 21.23 -18.01
C ARG A 125 -3.35 21.22 -17.80
N ARG A 126 -4.06 20.80 -18.85
CA ARG A 126 -5.53 20.75 -18.88
C ARG A 126 -6.10 19.35 -19.10
N ASP A 127 -5.23 18.37 -19.22
CA ASP A 127 -5.50 16.99 -19.60
C ASP A 127 -5.19 16.02 -18.46
N TRP A 128 -5.26 16.50 -17.22
CA TRP A 128 -5.18 15.65 -16.04
C TRP A 128 -6.46 14.82 -15.87
N PHE A 129 -6.27 13.56 -15.50
CA PHE A 129 -7.27 12.76 -14.82
C PHE A 129 -6.87 12.65 -13.34
N ILE A 130 -7.75 13.13 -12.45
CA ILE A 130 -7.57 13.07 -11.00
C ILE A 130 -8.59 12.09 -10.44
N ASP A 131 -8.13 10.87 -10.18
CA ASP A 131 -8.98 9.77 -9.72
C ASP A 131 -9.56 10.03 -8.32
N LYS A 132 -10.88 9.91 -8.19
CA LYS A 132 -11.60 10.00 -6.91
C LYS A 132 -11.43 8.74 -6.06
N THR A 133 -11.14 7.61 -6.69
CA THR A 133 -10.98 6.28 -6.08
C THR A 133 -9.66 5.61 -6.47
N PRO A 134 -8.51 6.22 -6.15
CA PRO A 134 -7.19 5.79 -6.66
C PRO A 134 -6.78 4.35 -6.27
N PHE A 135 -7.50 3.71 -5.33
CA PHE A 135 -7.31 2.31 -4.92
C PHE A 135 -8.16 1.29 -5.69
N LYS A 136 -9.16 1.74 -6.47
CA LYS A 136 -10.17 0.85 -7.08
C LYS A 136 -10.00 0.64 -8.57
N ASN A 137 -9.27 1.52 -9.28
CA ASN A 137 -9.04 1.43 -10.74
C ASN A 137 -10.34 1.31 -11.57
N GLN A 138 -11.42 2.01 -11.19
CA GLN A 138 -12.74 1.81 -11.80
C GLN A 138 -12.81 2.36 -13.24
N GLU A 139 -11.94 3.30 -13.57
CA GLU A 139 -11.87 4.01 -14.85
C GLU A 139 -10.96 3.32 -15.87
N PHE A 140 -10.38 2.18 -15.49
CA PHE A 140 -9.41 1.45 -16.30
C PHE A 140 -9.87 0.01 -16.54
N GLY A 141 -9.47 -0.53 -17.68
CA GLY A 141 -9.68 -1.92 -18.05
C GLY A 141 -8.80 -2.90 -17.25
N PRO A 142 -8.72 -4.18 -17.67
CA PRO A 142 -7.99 -5.20 -16.93
C PRO A 142 -6.49 -4.89 -16.81
N LEU A 143 -5.88 -5.35 -15.71
CA LEU A 143 -4.46 -5.23 -15.44
C LEU A 143 -3.65 -6.02 -16.48
N ARG A 144 -2.64 -5.38 -17.06
CA ARG A 144 -1.66 -5.98 -17.95
C ARG A 144 -0.30 -6.03 -17.25
N THR A 145 0.48 -7.05 -17.57
CA THR A 145 1.83 -7.22 -17.00
C THR A 145 2.86 -7.45 -18.11
N LYS A 146 4.11 -7.03 -17.86
CA LYS A 146 5.28 -7.43 -18.64
C LYS A 146 6.34 -8.02 -17.72
N ARG A 147 7.27 -8.78 -18.30
CA ARG A 147 8.42 -9.34 -17.59
C ARG A 147 9.71 -8.96 -18.30
N ALA A 148 10.76 -8.77 -17.52
CA ALA A 148 12.13 -8.55 -17.98
C ALA A 148 13.09 -9.44 -17.20
N THR A 149 14.19 -9.85 -17.82
CA THR A 149 15.29 -10.54 -17.16
C THR A 149 16.33 -9.52 -16.75
N ILE A 150 16.59 -9.40 -15.45
CA ILE A 150 17.59 -8.50 -14.86
C ILE A 150 18.50 -9.37 -14.00
N ASP A 151 19.81 -9.33 -14.26
CA ASP A 151 20.83 -10.15 -13.57
C ASP A 151 20.46 -11.64 -13.50
N GLY A 152 20.00 -12.19 -14.62
CA GLY A 152 19.58 -13.60 -14.74
C GLY A 152 18.25 -13.95 -14.09
N LYS A 153 17.56 -12.99 -13.45
CA LYS A 153 16.26 -13.19 -12.79
C LYS A 153 15.13 -12.58 -13.61
N THR A 154 14.09 -13.37 -13.90
CA THR A 154 12.87 -12.87 -14.53
C THR A 154 11.99 -12.19 -13.49
N MET A 155 11.76 -10.89 -13.67
CA MET A 155 10.98 -10.04 -12.76
C MET A 155 9.79 -9.40 -13.48
N ASN A 156 8.76 -9.02 -12.72
CA ASN A 156 7.67 -8.21 -13.25
C ASN A 156 8.20 -6.80 -13.52
N SER A 157 8.23 -6.39 -14.78
CA SER A 157 8.83 -5.14 -15.22
C SER A 157 7.82 -4.03 -15.51
N ALA A 158 6.55 -4.39 -15.67
CA ALA A 158 5.48 -3.41 -15.84
C ALA A 158 4.16 -3.99 -15.34
N ARG A 159 3.39 -3.16 -14.62
CA ARG A 159 1.99 -3.38 -14.29
C ARG A 159 1.24 -2.15 -14.75
N TYR A 160 0.30 -2.32 -15.66
CA TYR A 160 -0.43 -1.18 -16.21
C TYR A 160 -1.84 -1.52 -16.66
N ASN A 161 -2.71 -0.53 -16.62
CA ASN A 161 -4.06 -0.59 -17.14
C ASN A 161 -4.22 0.51 -18.19
N LYS A 162 -5.07 0.26 -19.18
CA LYS A 162 -5.53 1.30 -20.12
C LYS A 162 -6.88 1.82 -19.66
N ALA A 163 -7.13 3.11 -19.82
CA ALA A 163 -8.41 3.73 -19.57
C ALA A 163 -9.51 3.03 -20.38
N LEU A 164 -10.72 3.00 -19.82
CA LEU A 164 -11.91 2.59 -20.56
C LEU A 164 -12.21 3.65 -21.63
N SER A 165 -12.43 3.23 -22.87
CA SER A 165 -12.70 4.16 -23.97
C SER A 165 -13.97 4.98 -23.71
N GLY A 166 -13.91 6.30 -23.96
CA GLY A 166 -14.95 7.27 -23.63
C GLY A 166 -15.08 7.59 -22.14
N GLY A 167 -14.28 6.94 -21.27
CA GLY A 167 -14.28 7.17 -19.83
C GLY A 167 -13.57 8.46 -19.42
N PRO A 168 -13.69 8.88 -18.15
CA PRO A 168 -13.10 10.13 -17.67
C PRO A 168 -11.56 10.14 -17.69
N ALA A 169 -10.92 8.98 -17.75
CA ALA A 169 -9.46 8.84 -17.85
C ALA A 169 -8.95 8.71 -19.30
N ASP A 170 -9.86 8.56 -20.27
CA ASP A 170 -9.49 8.37 -21.68
C ASP A 170 -8.78 9.62 -22.23
N ASP A 171 -7.70 9.41 -22.99
CA ASP A 171 -6.82 10.46 -23.53
C ASP A 171 -6.29 11.48 -22.51
N ARG A 172 -6.18 11.11 -21.22
CA ARG A 172 -5.71 11.99 -20.15
C ARG A 172 -4.54 11.41 -19.36
N PHE A 173 -3.68 12.29 -18.85
CA PHE A 173 -2.59 11.87 -17.99
C PHE A 173 -3.11 11.51 -16.60
N ASP A 174 -2.85 10.27 -16.17
CA ASP A 174 -3.28 9.77 -14.87
C ASP A 174 -2.39 10.33 -13.75
N LEU A 175 -2.97 11.17 -12.88
CA LEU A 175 -2.21 11.76 -11.77
C LEU A 175 -1.73 10.71 -10.77
N VAL A 176 -2.45 9.58 -10.62
CA VAL A 176 -2.01 8.49 -9.73
C VAL A 176 -0.67 7.92 -10.18
N THR A 177 -0.52 7.69 -11.47
CA THR A 177 0.74 7.21 -12.05
C THR A 177 1.88 8.21 -11.85
N VAL A 178 1.63 9.50 -12.14
CA VAL A 178 2.66 10.54 -11.96
C VAL A 178 3.03 10.68 -10.49
N ALA A 179 2.06 10.70 -9.58
CA ALA A 179 2.33 10.78 -8.14
C ALA A 179 3.17 9.60 -7.64
N ARG A 180 2.85 8.37 -8.06
CA ARG A 180 3.65 7.19 -7.72
C ARG A 180 5.07 7.27 -8.28
N HIS A 181 5.24 7.79 -9.50
CA HIS A 181 6.54 8.02 -10.11
C HIS A 181 7.37 9.03 -9.31
N GLU A 182 6.81 10.20 -9.00
CA GLU A 182 7.48 11.25 -8.25
C GLU A 182 7.78 10.83 -6.79
N VAL A 183 6.89 10.09 -6.13
CA VAL A 183 7.17 9.50 -4.80
C VAL A 183 8.33 8.52 -4.88
N GLY A 184 8.44 7.74 -5.97
CA GLY A 184 9.59 6.89 -6.23
C GLY A 184 10.90 7.67 -6.16
N HIS A 185 10.99 8.78 -6.89
CA HIS A 185 12.13 9.70 -6.79
C HIS A 185 12.35 10.22 -5.36
N GLY A 186 11.27 10.59 -4.67
CA GLY A 186 11.33 11.09 -3.28
C GLY A 186 11.90 10.08 -2.28
N VAL A 187 11.70 8.78 -2.51
CA VAL A 187 12.21 7.69 -1.66
C VAL A 187 13.55 7.12 -2.14
N GLY A 188 14.20 7.75 -3.12
CA GLY A 188 15.53 7.38 -3.60
C GLY A 188 15.55 6.49 -4.85
N ALA A 189 14.39 6.25 -5.47
CA ALA A 189 14.35 5.55 -6.74
C ALA A 189 14.84 6.47 -7.86
N SER A 190 15.77 6.01 -8.68
CA SER A 190 16.16 6.66 -9.92
C SER A 190 16.09 5.67 -11.06
N PHE A 191 15.65 6.16 -12.22
CA PHE A 191 15.65 5.34 -13.42
C PHE A 191 17.05 5.32 -14.01
N HIS A 192 17.89 4.40 -13.53
CA HIS A 192 19.20 4.08 -14.12
C HIS A 192 19.27 2.64 -14.59
N LEU A 193 18.14 2.09 -15.04
CA LEU A 193 18.14 0.78 -15.67
C LEU A 193 18.83 0.90 -17.03
N LYS A 194 19.77 -0.02 -17.29
CA LYS A 194 20.51 -0.10 -18.55
C LYS A 194 19.52 -0.11 -19.71
N ALA A 195 19.76 0.72 -20.73
CA ALA A 195 18.92 0.83 -21.93
C ALA A 195 18.71 -0.51 -22.67
N GLU A 196 19.53 -1.51 -22.36
CA GLU A 196 19.51 -2.85 -22.93
C GLU A 196 18.41 -3.76 -22.34
N ILE A 197 17.81 -3.41 -21.20
CA ILE A 197 16.76 -4.23 -20.58
C ILE A 197 15.46 -4.06 -21.37
N LYS A 198 15.07 -5.11 -22.09
CA LYS A 198 13.83 -5.17 -22.86
C LYS A 198 12.60 -5.12 -21.94
N ASN A 199 11.47 -4.61 -22.46
CA ASN A 199 10.16 -4.56 -21.78
C ASN A 199 10.09 -3.66 -20.53
N LEU A 200 10.90 -2.61 -20.45
CA LEU A 200 10.80 -1.58 -19.42
C LEU A 200 9.91 -0.40 -19.80
N ASP A 201 9.48 -0.28 -21.05
CA ASP A 201 8.74 0.87 -21.61
C ASP A 201 7.46 1.27 -20.84
N GLN A 202 6.93 0.35 -20.02
CA GLN A 202 5.75 0.58 -19.18
C GLN A 202 6.03 0.44 -17.67
N ALA A 203 7.29 0.42 -17.24
CA ALA A 203 7.65 0.46 -15.83
C ALA A 203 7.20 1.80 -15.20
N LEU A 204 6.93 1.80 -13.90
CA LEU A 204 6.43 2.99 -13.21
C LEU A 204 7.44 4.13 -13.30
N LEU A 205 8.73 3.83 -13.15
CA LEU A 205 9.80 4.82 -13.15
C LEU A 205 10.27 5.26 -14.55
N VAL A 206 9.67 4.75 -15.64
CA VAL A 206 9.98 5.27 -16.98
C VAL A 206 9.42 6.69 -17.16
N PRO A 207 10.23 7.69 -17.58
CA PRO A 207 9.80 9.09 -17.65
C PRO A 207 8.67 9.38 -18.64
N SER A 208 8.53 8.59 -19.69
CA SER A 208 7.45 8.76 -20.67
C SER A 208 6.17 8.08 -20.19
N LEU A 209 5.08 8.82 -20.08
CA LEU A 209 3.74 8.31 -19.77
C LEU A 209 2.78 8.62 -20.94
N PRO A 210 2.21 7.62 -21.62
CA PRO A 210 1.12 7.88 -22.56
C PRO A 210 -0.16 8.33 -21.84
N PRO A 211 -0.99 9.22 -22.43
CA PRO A 211 -2.35 9.47 -21.95
C PRO A 211 -3.18 8.17 -21.90
N GLY A 212 -4.17 8.12 -21.00
CA GLY A 212 -5.05 6.98 -20.80
C GLY A 212 -4.37 5.77 -20.17
N MET A 213 -3.19 5.93 -19.56
CA MET A 213 -2.46 4.82 -18.94
C MET A 213 -2.30 5.02 -17.43
N ARG A 214 -2.65 3.99 -16.67
CA ARG A 214 -2.26 3.85 -15.27
C ARG A 214 -1.14 2.84 -15.12
N ARG A 215 -0.05 3.20 -14.44
CA ARG A 215 1.02 2.27 -14.04
C ARG A 215 0.98 2.01 -12.54
N ASP A 216 1.40 0.82 -12.17
CA ASP A 216 1.49 0.35 -10.80
C ASP A 216 2.91 -0.11 -10.50
N ILE A 217 3.28 -0.06 -9.22
CA ILE A 217 4.63 -0.45 -8.80
C ILE A 217 4.88 -1.92 -9.14
N THR A 218 6.09 -2.22 -9.58
CA THR A 218 6.52 -3.58 -9.90
C THR A 218 7.71 -4.01 -9.07
N THR A 219 8.09 -5.28 -9.23
CA THR A 219 9.30 -5.79 -8.58
C THR A 219 10.56 -5.12 -9.10
N VAL A 220 10.56 -4.70 -10.37
CA VAL A 220 11.70 -3.97 -10.97
C VAL A 220 11.81 -2.56 -10.39
N ASP A 221 10.69 -1.86 -10.20
CA ASP A 221 10.71 -0.51 -9.61
C ASP A 221 11.22 -0.55 -8.17
N ALA A 222 10.74 -1.51 -7.37
CA ALA A 222 11.18 -1.69 -5.99
C ALA A 222 12.65 -2.14 -5.91
N TRP A 223 13.10 -3.04 -6.80
CA TRP A 223 14.51 -3.45 -6.88
C TRP A 223 15.43 -2.29 -7.25
N ALA A 224 15.07 -1.49 -8.27
CA ALA A 224 15.85 -0.33 -8.70
C ALA A 224 15.97 0.72 -7.57
N THR A 225 14.94 0.84 -6.75
CA THR A 225 14.97 1.70 -5.57
C THR A 225 15.92 1.16 -4.52
N ALA A 226 15.86 -0.14 -4.23
CA ALA A 226 16.69 -0.74 -3.19
C ALA A 226 18.19 -0.69 -3.54
N ASP A 227 18.53 -1.01 -4.79
CA ASP A 227 19.90 -0.99 -5.30
C ASP A 227 20.57 0.39 -5.15
N GLN A 228 19.80 1.46 -5.37
CA GLN A 228 20.34 2.82 -5.40
C GLN A 228 20.28 3.54 -4.06
N ALA A 229 19.26 3.27 -3.26
CA ALA A 229 19.10 3.89 -1.95
C ALA A 229 19.90 3.17 -0.85
N GLY A 230 20.58 2.06 -1.18
CA GLY A 230 21.35 1.27 -0.21
C GLY A 230 20.46 0.54 0.80
N HIS A 231 19.28 0.10 0.34
CA HIS A 231 18.35 -0.66 1.17
C HIS A 231 18.73 -2.15 1.14
N ASP A 232 19.01 -2.73 2.31
CA ASP A 232 19.50 -4.11 2.45
C ASP A 232 18.39 -5.18 2.25
N SER A 233 17.12 -4.80 2.33
CA SER A 233 16.00 -5.76 2.40
C SER A 233 14.99 -5.58 1.26
N TYR A 234 14.97 -6.51 0.31
CA TYR A 234 13.89 -6.60 -0.68
C TYR A 234 13.13 -7.93 -0.59
N HIS A 235 11.82 -7.85 -0.38
CA HIS A 235 10.93 -9.01 -0.50
C HIS A 235 10.12 -8.95 -1.81
N GLN A 236 10.51 -9.79 -2.79
CA GLN A 236 9.76 -10.05 -4.03
C GLN A 236 8.28 -10.38 -3.81
N TYR A 237 7.90 -10.84 -2.61
CA TYR A 237 6.64 -11.54 -2.36
C TYR A 237 5.45 -10.65 -1.96
N ARG A 238 5.61 -9.38 -1.59
CA ARG A 238 4.48 -8.58 -1.06
C ARG A 238 3.78 -7.64 -2.04
N VAL A 239 4.34 -7.39 -3.23
CA VAL A 239 3.70 -6.52 -4.25
C VAL A 239 2.42 -7.15 -4.85
N TYR A 240 2.15 -8.42 -4.54
CA TYR A 240 0.98 -9.18 -4.99
C TYR A 240 -0.20 -9.16 -4.01
N ALA A 241 -0.06 -8.59 -2.81
CA ALA A 241 -1.21 -8.42 -1.94
C ALA A 241 -2.13 -7.36 -2.56
N THR A 242 -3.24 -7.82 -3.17
CA THR A 242 -4.42 -6.96 -3.37
C THR A 242 -4.63 -6.15 -2.10
N PRO A 243 -4.79 -4.81 -2.16
CA PRO A 243 -5.08 -4.04 -0.96
C PRO A 243 -6.24 -4.71 -0.25
N LEU A 244 -6.04 -5.07 1.03
CA LEU A 244 -7.11 -5.62 1.83
C LEU A 244 -8.32 -4.68 1.64
N PRO A 245 -9.50 -5.21 1.29
CA PRO A 245 -10.67 -4.36 1.13
C PRO A 245 -10.79 -3.50 2.38
N ALA A 246 -11.00 -2.20 2.21
CA ALA A 246 -11.10 -1.21 3.29
C ALA A 246 -12.31 -1.44 4.24
N SER A 247 -12.85 -2.65 4.26
CA SER A 247 -14.03 -3.12 4.96
C SER A 247 -13.73 -4.32 5.85
N LEU A 248 -12.57 -4.38 6.50
CA LEU A 248 -12.43 -5.18 7.72
C LEU A 248 -12.72 -4.26 8.91
N PRO A 249 -13.99 -4.14 9.35
CA PRO A 249 -14.26 -3.58 10.66
C PRO A 249 -13.54 -4.45 11.69
N LEU A 250 -12.88 -3.80 12.65
CA LEU A 250 -12.31 -4.43 13.83
C LEU A 250 -13.33 -5.38 14.48
N ALA A 251 -13.19 -6.69 14.25
CA ALA A 251 -13.87 -7.73 15.01
C ALA A 251 -13.07 -8.11 16.27
N ALA A 252 -12.35 -7.16 16.87
CA ALA A 252 -11.50 -7.39 18.04
C ALA A 252 -12.06 -6.81 19.36
N THR A 253 -13.24 -6.20 19.35
CA THR A 253 -13.87 -5.60 20.55
C THR A 253 -15.25 -6.18 20.91
N ALA A 254 -15.56 -7.41 20.48
CA ALA A 254 -16.83 -8.08 20.82
C ALA A 254 -16.73 -9.12 21.96
N PHE A 255 -15.53 -9.52 22.40
CA PHE A 255 -15.39 -10.48 23.52
C PHE A 255 -15.36 -9.84 24.92
N GLY A 256 -15.31 -8.51 25.02
CA GLY A 256 -15.36 -7.80 26.32
C GLY A 256 -16.78 -7.54 26.86
N ALA A 257 -17.80 -7.51 25.99
CA ALA A 257 -19.15 -7.10 26.38
C ALA A 257 -20.04 -8.24 26.90
N LEU A 258 -19.73 -9.51 26.57
CA LEU A 258 -20.49 -10.66 27.08
C LEU A 258 -20.07 -11.10 28.50
N GLY A 259 -18.89 -10.69 28.97
CA GLY A 259 -18.43 -10.98 30.33
C GLY A 259 -19.11 -10.15 31.43
N MET A 260 -19.61 -8.94 31.11
CA MET A 260 -20.20 -8.05 32.12
C MET A 260 -21.70 -8.27 32.38
N ILE A 261 -22.40 -9.04 31.54
CA ILE A 261 -23.81 -9.38 31.80
C ILE A 261 -23.93 -10.59 32.75
N ALA A 262 -22.94 -11.49 32.78
CA ALA A 262 -22.96 -12.65 33.67
C ALA A 262 -22.64 -12.31 35.15
N ALA A 263 -21.91 -11.22 35.42
CA ALA A 263 -21.55 -10.83 36.79
C ALA A 263 -22.68 -10.12 37.57
N ARG A 264 -23.72 -9.63 36.89
CA ARG A 264 -24.81 -8.87 37.56
C ARG A 264 -25.96 -9.72 38.09
N ARG A 265 -26.01 -11.03 37.77
CA ARG A 265 -27.08 -11.94 38.20
C ARG A 265 -26.83 -12.71 39.51
N ARG A 266 -25.65 -12.60 40.14
CA ARG A 266 -25.31 -13.35 41.37
C ARG A 266 -25.48 -12.60 42.71
N ARG A 267 -26.12 -11.42 42.74
CA ARG A 267 -26.37 -10.68 44.01
C ARG A 267 -27.85 -10.60 44.43
N LYS A 268 -28.67 -11.61 44.13
CA LYS A 268 -30.07 -11.66 44.60
C LYS A 268 -30.52 -13.04 45.11
N THR A 269 -29.64 -13.74 45.82
CA THR A 269 -30.03 -14.91 46.62
C THR A 269 -29.12 -14.97 47.85
N ALA A 270 -29.40 -14.09 48.81
CA ALA A 270 -28.99 -14.21 50.21
C ALA A 270 -29.91 -13.29 51.01
N ALA A 271 -31.10 -13.81 51.30
CA ALA A 271 -31.99 -13.42 52.39
C ALA A 271 -32.60 -14.73 52.90
#